data_AF-A0A553SRN5-F1
#
_entry.id   AF-A0A553SRN5-F1
#
_cell.length_a   1.000
_cell.length_b   1.000
_cell.length_c   1.000
_cell.angle_alpha   90.00
_cell.angle_beta   90.00
_cell.angle_gamma   90.00
#
_symmetry.space_group_name_H-M   'P 1'
#
loop_
_entity.id
_entity.type
_entity.pdbx_description
1 polymer ?
#
loop_
_entity_poly.entity_id
_entity_poly.type
_entity_poly.pdbx_seq_one_letter_code
_entity_poly.pdbx_strand_id
1 'polypeptide(L)'
;MKKFIILGSSIIVLGVISILLFVSFKNDGITVKVTNNTEQAMDDIFITYSNLKEDIKLPKVLPKGNVSLNFEPDVSESNLVLYYFNKDGKKQEEFIVGYFIRGYDGKVNVEINSIKDNGVLNMTY
;
A
#
# COMPACT_ATOMS: atom_id res chain seq x y z
N MET A 1 -17.17 25.52 -41.90
CA MET A 1 -17.61 24.13 -41.64
C MET A 1 -16.46 23.20 -41.25
N LYS A 2 -15.46 22.96 -42.12
CA LYS A 2 -14.31 22.07 -41.81
C LYS A 2 -13.58 22.42 -40.49
N LYS A 3 -13.35 23.71 -40.21
CA LYS A 3 -12.71 24.16 -38.96
C LYS A 3 -13.52 23.86 -37.71
N PHE A 4 -14.85 23.95 -37.78
CA PHE A 4 -15.75 23.62 -36.65
C PHE A 4 -15.85 22.10 -36.43
N ILE A 5 -15.81 21.32 -37.51
CA ILE A 5 -15.76 19.84 -37.43
C ILE A 5 -14.45 19.37 -36.80
N ILE A 6 -13.31 19.94 -37.21
CA ILE A 6 -11.99 19.62 -36.64
C ILE A 6 -11.90 20.03 -35.16
N LEU A 7 -12.46 21.19 -34.81
CA LEU A 7 -12.48 21.66 -33.42
C LEU A 7 -13.35 20.75 -32.55
N GLY A 8 -14.54 20.37 -33.04
CA GLY A 8 -15.44 19.44 -32.34
C GLY A 8 -14.83 18.04 -32.16
N SER A 9 -14.20 17.49 -33.20
CA SER A 9 -13.53 16.17 -33.09
C SER A 9 -12.34 16.20 -32.12
N SER A 10 -11.60 17.31 -32.07
CA SER A 10 -10.46 17.44 -31.16
C SER A 10 -10.90 17.48 -29.69
N ILE A 11 -12.02 18.14 -29.38
CA ILE A 11 -12.59 18.17 -28.03
C ILE A 11 -13.03 16.78 -27.59
N ILE A 12 -13.67 16.02 -28.48
CA ILE A 12 -14.11 14.64 -28.18
C ILE A 12 -12.91 13.74 -27.90
N VAL A 13 -11.85 13.81 -28.74
CA VAL A 13 -10.64 12.99 -28.54
C VAL A 13 -9.96 13.32 -27.21
N LEU A 14 -9.84 14.60 -26.85
CA LEU A 14 -9.29 15.01 -25.55
C LEU A 14 -10.17 14.54 -24.38
N GLY A 15 -11.49 14.56 -24.54
CA GLY A 15 -12.45 14.01 -23.57
C GLY A 15 -12.27 12.51 -23.35
N VAL A 16 -12.11 11.74 -24.43
CA VAL A 16 -11.88 10.29 -24.36
C VAL A 16 -10.53 9.98 -23.71
N ILE A 17 -9.47 10.70 -24.08
CA ILE A 17 -8.13 10.52 -23.48
C ILE A 17 -8.16 10.82 -21.99
N SER A 18 -8.82 11.92 -21.58
CA SER A 18 -8.90 12.28 -20.15
C SER A 18 -9.68 11.24 -19.33
N ILE A 19 -10.77 10.67 -19.86
CA ILE A 19 -11.50 9.56 -19.21
C ILE A 19 -10.61 8.31 -19.09
N LEU A 20 -9.91 7.94 -20.17
CA LEU A 20 -9.02 6.77 -20.17
C LEU A 20 -7.88 6.92 -19.16
N LEU A 21 -7.30 8.12 -19.06
CA LEU A 21 -6.28 8.42 -18.05
C LEU A 21 -6.86 8.33 -16.63
N PHE A 22 -8.05 8.89 -16.39
CA PHE A 22 -8.70 8.83 -15.08
C PHE A 22 -8.95 7.40 -14.61
N VAL A 23 -9.43 6.52 -15.50
CA VAL A 23 -9.64 5.09 -15.19
C VAL A 23 -8.31 4.36 -14.95
N SER A 24 -7.26 4.70 -15.71
CA SER A 24 -5.94 4.05 -15.60
C SER A 24 -5.15 4.43 -14.34
N PHE A 25 -5.45 5.59 -13.75
CA PHE A 25 -4.81 6.07 -12.51
C PHE A 25 -5.60 5.76 -11.23
N LYS A 26 -6.74 5.08 -11.35
CA LYS A 26 -7.47 4.60 -10.19
C LYS A 26 -6.66 3.45 -9.57
N ASN A 27 -6.15 3.67 -8.36
CA ASN A 27 -5.62 2.57 -7.55
C ASN A 27 -6.83 1.88 -6.93
N ASP A 28 -7.17 0.69 -7.43
CA ASP A 28 -8.20 -0.12 -6.78
C ASP A 28 -7.58 -0.78 -5.54
N GLY A 29 -8.11 -0.45 -4.37
CA GLY A 29 -7.76 -1.01 -3.08
C GLY A 29 -6.67 -0.26 -2.29
N ILE A 30 -6.06 -0.99 -1.36
CA ILE A 30 -5.06 -0.47 -0.43
C ILE A 30 -3.66 -0.81 -0.93
N THR A 31 -2.87 0.22 -1.19
CA THR A 31 -1.44 0.09 -1.46
C THR A 31 -0.63 0.35 -0.19
N VAL A 32 0.07 -0.67 0.30
CA VAL A 32 1.06 -0.56 1.38
C VAL A 32 2.45 -0.55 0.78
N LYS A 33 3.18 0.56 0.97
CA LYS A 33 4.60 0.64 0.61
C LYS A 33 5.45 0.62 1.88
N VAL A 34 6.34 -0.37 2.01
CA VAL A 34 7.29 -0.44 3.12
C VAL A 34 8.67 -0.07 2.62
N THR A 35 9.29 0.93 3.24
CA THR A 35 10.64 1.41 2.93
C THR A 35 11.57 1.11 4.10
N ASN A 36 12.68 0.45 3.82
CA ASN A 36 13.69 0.10 4.81
C ASN A 36 14.86 1.08 4.70
N ASN A 37 14.96 2.03 5.64
CA ASN A 37 16.05 3.00 5.69
C ASN A 37 17.29 2.46 6.43
N THR A 38 17.28 1.20 6.86
CA THR A 38 18.35 0.56 7.64
C THR A 38 19.35 -0.18 6.74
N GLU A 39 20.46 -0.63 7.32
CA GLU A 39 21.47 -1.44 6.64
C GLU A 39 21.17 -2.96 6.68
N GLN A 40 20.09 -3.37 7.33
CA GLN A 40 19.74 -4.78 7.52
C GLN A 40 18.53 -5.14 6.67
N ALA A 41 18.58 -6.29 5.99
CA ALA A 41 17.41 -6.79 5.27
C ALA A 41 16.33 -7.23 6.25
N MET A 42 15.07 -7.04 5.88
CA MET A 42 13.93 -7.44 6.69
C MET A 42 13.12 -8.50 5.96
N ASP A 43 12.86 -9.60 6.65
CA ASP A 43 11.99 -10.68 6.22
C ASP A 43 10.92 -10.86 7.30
N ASP A 44 9.92 -11.70 7.02
CA ASP A 44 8.87 -12.07 7.99
C ASP A 44 8.10 -10.84 8.55
N ILE A 45 7.88 -9.85 7.68
CA ILE A 45 6.89 -8.78 7.90
C ILE A 45 5.58 -9.23 7.26
N PHE A 46 4.48 -9.06 7.97
CA PHE A 46 3.16 -9.50 7.56
C PHE A 46 2.15 -8.37 7.64
N ILE A 47 1.11 -8.48 6.83
CA ILE A 47 -0.07 -7.65 6.87
C ILE A 47 -1.27 -8.53 7.20
N THR A 48 -2.09 -8.07 8.12
CA THR A 48 -3.36 -8.72 8.45
C THR A 48 -4.49 -7.71 8.62
N TYR A 49 -5.71 -8.20 8.43
CA TYR A 49 -6.96 -7.49 8.67
C TYR A 49 -8.07 -8.54 8.88
N SER A 50 -9.24 -8.10 9.32
CA SER A 50 -10.35 -8.99 9.69
C SER A 50 -10.76 -9.90 8.53
N ASN A 51 -11.08 -11.16 8.84
CA ASN A 51 -11.57 -12.16 7.89
C ASN A 51 -10.61 -12.59 6.77
N LEU A 52 -9.31 -12.27 6.88
CA LEU A 52 -8.30 -12.95 6.07
C LEU A 52 -8.24 -14.43 6.44
N LYS A 53 -8.21 -15.30 5.42
CA LYS A 53 -7.96 -16.74 5.62
C LYS A 53 -6.54 -17.00 6.08
N GLU A 54 -5.60 -16.22 5.54
CA GLU A 54 -4.18 -16.29 5.81
C GLU A 54 -3.61 -14.87 5.79
N ASP A 55 -2.68 -14.59 6.70
CA ASP A 55 -1.97 -13.31 6.76
C ASP A 55 -1.05 -13.16 5.54
N ILE A 56 -0.93 -11.93 5.03
CA ILE A 56 -0.17 -11.67 3.82
C ILE A 56 1.28 -11.38 4.20
N LYS A 57 2.19 -12.30 3.86
CA LYS A 57 3.63 -12.08 4.02
C LYS A 57 4.13 -11.07 2.97
N LEU A 58 4.79 -10.00 3.41
CA LEU A 58 5.46 -9.08 2.52
C LEU A 58 6.72 -9.70 1.90
N PRO A 59 7.07 -9.35 0.65
CA PRO A 59 8.37 -9.68 0.10
C PRO A 59 9.49 -9.13 0.98
N LYS A 60 10.62 -9.84 1.02
CA LYS A 60 11.82 -9.41 1.75
C LYS A 60 12.22 -7.98 1.35
N VAL A 61 12.33 -7.09 2.33
CA VAL A 61 12.70 -5.68 2.12
C VAL A 61 14.21 -5.55 2.27
N LEU A 62 14.90 -5.37 1.15
CA LEU A 62 16.36 -5.21 1.13
C LEU A 62 16.82 -3.94 1.88
N PRO A 63 18.08 -3.89 2.35
CA PRO A 63 18.66 -2.67 2.93
C PRO A 63 18.52 -1.48 1.98
N LYS A 64 18.15 -0.31 2.51
CA LYS A 64 17.89 0.90 1.71
C LYS A 64 16.86 0.72 0.58
N GLY A 65 16.09 -0.36 0.64
CA GLY A 65 15.14 -0.77 -0.39
C GLY A 65 13.70 -0.46 0.00
N ASN A 66 12.78 -0.75 -0.92
CA ASN A 66 11.35 -0.69 -0.65
C ASN A 66 10.61 -1.80 -1.39
N VAL A 67 9.46 -2.16 -0.84
CA VAL A 67 8.50 -3.08 -1.47
C VAL A 67 7.12 -2.44 -1.41
N SER A 68 6.25 -2.82 -2.35
CA SER A 68 4.87 -2.36 -2.39
C SER A 68 3.95 -3.55 -2.60
N LEU A 69 2.85 -3.57 -1.86
CA LEU A 69 1.75 -4.52 -2.03
C LEU A 69 0.48 -3.73 -2.28
N ASN A 70 -0.30 -4.12 -3.30
CA ASN A 70 -1.65 -3.62 -3.51
C ASN A 70 -2.64 -4.78 -3.35
N PHE A 71 -3.72 -4.57 -2.60
CA PHE A 71 -4.77 -5.56 -2.43
C PHE A 71 -6.13 -4.87 -2.25
N GLU A 72 -7.19 -5.51 -2.69
CA GLU A 72 -8.54 -5.00 -2.51
C GLU A 72 -9.17 -5.66 -1.27
N PRO A 73 -9.53 -4.89 -0.24
CA PRO A 73 -10.11 -5.46 0.97
C PRO A 73 -11.54 -5.95 0.72
N ASP A 74 -11.80 -7.22 1.05
CA ASP A 74 -13.15 -7.79 1.02
C ASP A 74 -13.73 -7.94 2.45
N VAL A 75 -14.03 -6.81 3.09
CA VAL A 75 -14.54 -6.76 4.47
C VAL A 75 -15.64 -5.73 4.64
N SER A 76 -16.54 -5.93 5.62
CA SER A 76 -17.51 -4.90 5.99
C SER A 76 -16.84 -3.70 6.65
N GLU A 77 -15.94 -3.96 7.59
CA GLU A 77 -15.20 -2.97 8.38
C GLU A 77 -13.95 -3.67 8.95
N SER A 78 -12.80 -3.00 8.92
CA SER A 78 -11.57 -3.48 9.57
C SER A 78 -10.56 -2.35 9.79
N ASN A 79 -9.49 -2.65 10.52
CA ASN A 79 -8.23 -1.94 10.49
C ASN A 79 -7.18 -2.75 9.70
N LEU A 80 -6.06 -2.12 9.35
CA LEU A 80 -4.91 -2.77 8.73
C LEU A 80 -3.76 -2.81 9.71
N VAL A 81 -3.27 -4.01 9.98
CA VAL A 81 -2.18 -4.24 10.93
C VAL A 81 -0.96 -4.74 10.18
N LEU A 82 0.17 -4.09 10.40
CA LEU A 82 1.49 -4.63 10.07
C LEU A 82 2.04 -5.29 11.31
N TYR A 83 2.55 -6.52 11.18
CA TYR A 83 3.18 -7.20 12.30
C TYR A 83 4.46 -7.95 11.90
N TYR A 84 5.31 -8.19 12.88
CA TYR A 84 6.55 -8.95 12.78
C TYR A 84 6.91 -9.52 14.16
N PHE A 85 7.93 -10.36 14.22
CA PHE A 85 8.46 -10.89 15.48
C PHE A 85 9.80 -10.24 15.80
N ASN A 86 9.97 -9.77 17.04
CA ASN A 86 11.24 -9.24 17.50
C ASN A 86 12.26 -10.37 17.77
N LYS A 87 13.48 -10.03 18.22
CA LYS A 87 14.52 -11.04 18.48
C LYS A 87 14.16 -12.03 19.59
N ASP A 88 13.23 -11.67 20.47
CA ASP A 88 12.74 -12.53 21.56
C ASP A 88 11.58 -13.42 21.13
N GLY A 89 11.18 -13.38 19.84
CA GLY A 89 10.01 -14.10 19.33
C GLY A 89 8.66 -13.49 19.72
N LYS A 90 8.65 -12.25 20.24
CA LYS A 90 7.42 -11.54 20.61
C LYS A 90 6.83 -10.80 19.40
N LYS A 91 5.57 -11.08 19.09
CA LYS A 91 4.80 -10.36 18.06
C LYS A 91 4.73 -8.86 18.40
N GLN A 92 5.10 -8.02 17.44
CA GLN A 92 4.93 -6.57 17.45
C GLN A 92 3.89 -6.22 16.40
N GLU A 93 2.97 -5.32 16.72
CA GLU A 93 1.84 -4.95 15.86
C GLU A 93 1.73 -3.43 15.76
N GLU A 94 1.48 -2.93 14.55
CA GLU A 94 1.24 -1.52 14.25
C GLU A 94 -0.02 -1.36 13.42
N PHE A 95 -0.92 -0.46 13.85
CA PHE A 95 -2.15 -0.15 13.13
C PHE A 95 -1.88 0.89 12.04
N ILE A 96 -1.40 0.43 10.89
CA ILE A 96 -1.00 1.30 9.77
C ILE A 96 -2.18 1.92 9.02
N VAL A 97 -3.40 1.37 9.17
CA VAL A 97 -4.65 2.02 8.79
C VAL A 97 -5.68 1.78 9.89
N GLY A 98 -6.19 2.85 10.51
CA GLY A 98 -7.08 2.74 11.66
C GLY A 98 -8.47 2.19 11.34
N TYR A 99 -8.98 2.45 10.14
CA TYR A 99 -10.32 2.02 9.71
C TYR A 99 -10.43 2.00 8.19
N PHE A 100 -11.03 0.96 7.62
CA PHE A 100 -11.44 0.87 6.23
C PHE A 100 -12.62 -0.10 6.04
N ILE A 101 -13.29 0.00 4.89
CA ILE A 101 -14.38 -0.87 4.45
C ILE A 101 -14.08 -1.42 3.04
N ARG A 102 -14.89 -2.36 2.54
CA ARG A 102 -14.81 -2.81 1.13
C ARG A 102 -14.84 -1.62 0.16
N GLY A 103 -13.96 -1.65 -0.82
CA GLY A 103 -13.83 -0.58 -1.84
C GLY A 103 -13.10 0.67 -1.33
N TYR A 104 -12.46 0.60 -0.15
CA TYR A 104 -11.56 1.66 0.30
C TYR A 104 -10.31 1.69 -0.58
N ASP A 105 -10.11 2.82 -1.26
CA ASP A 105 -8.94 3.12 -2.08
C ASP A 105 -7.98 4.00 -1.28
N GLY A 106 -6.76 3.52 -1.02
CA GLY A 106 -5.83 4.24 -0.15
C GLY A 106 -4.38 3.84 -0.32
N LYS A 107 -3.48 4.73 0.11
CA LYS A 107 -2.04 4.46 0.12
C LYS A 107 -1.47 4.78 1.50
N VAL A 108 -0.72 3.84 2.05
CA VAL A 108 0.07 4.02 3.28
C VAL A 108 1.54 3.77 2.99
N ASN A 109 2.40 4.67 3.45
CA ASN A 109 3.85 4.51 3.35
C ASN A 109 4.38 4.25 4.76
N VAL A 110 4.94 3.07 4.98
CA VAL A 110 5.60 2.72 6.24
C VAL A 110 7.10 2.89 6.04
N GLU A 111 7.73 3.70 6.87
CA GLU A 111 9.17 3.92 6.87
C GLU A 111 9.80 3.27 8.10
N ILE A 112 10.69 2.32 7.89
CA ILE A 112 11.44 1.65 8.95
C ILE A 112 12.79 2.35 9.09
N ASN A 113 12.92 3.18 10.13
CA ASN A 113 14.00 4.14 10.28
C ASN A 113 15.20 3.58 11.04
N SER A 114 14.95 2.72 12.02
CA SER A 114 15.99 2.04 12.78
C SER A 114 15.48 0.75 13.41
N ILE A 115 16.41 -0.09 13.88
CA ILE A 115 16.14 -1.32 14.62
C ILE A 115 16.74 -1.16 16.01
N LYS A 116 15.92 -1.26 17.06
CA LYS A 116 16.38 -1.26 18.45
C LYS A 116 17.12 -2.57 18.77
N ASP A 117 17.89 -2.60 19.84
CA ASP A 117 18.72 -3.76 20.20
C ASP A 117 17.93 -5.08 20.32
N ASN A 118 16.69 -5.01 20.83
CA ASN A 118 15.77 -6.13 20.97
C ASN A 118 15.02 -6.52 19.67
N GLY A 119 15.35 -5.90 18.54
CA GLY A 119 14.69 -6.13 17.24
C GLY A 119 13.38 -5.39 17.04
N VAL A 120 12.97 -4.51 17.96
CA VAL A 120 11.82 -3.63 17.74
C VAL A 120 12.18 -2.57 16.70
N LEU A 121 11.38 -2.50 15.64
CA LEU A 121 11.51 -1.54 14.56
C LEU A 121 10.97 -0.17 15.01
N ASN A 122 11.70 0.89 14.70
CA ASN A 122 11.21 2.26 14.83
C ASN A 122 10.61 2.69 13.49
N MET A 123 9.29 2.96 13.48
CA MET A 123 8.51 3.15 12.25
C MET A 123 7.73 4.46 12.26
N THR A 124 7.50 5.01 11.06
CA THR A 124 6.59 6.12 10.80
C THR A 124 5.59 5.70 9.72
N TYR A 125 4.32 6.07 9.85
CA TYR A 125 3.25 5.76 8.91
C TYR A 125 2.12 6.78 8.95
#